data_AF-A0A1G6I3C0-F1
#
_entry.id   AF-A0A1G6I3C0-F1
#
_cell.length_a   1.000
_cell.length_b   1.000
_cell.length_c   1.000
_cell.angle_alpha   90.00
_cell.angle_beta   90.00
_cell.angle_gamma   90.00
#
_symmetry.space_group_name_H-M   'P 1'
#
loop_
_entity.id
_entity.type
_entity.pdbx_description
1 polymer ?
#
loop_
_entity_poly.entity_id
_entity_poly.type
_entity_poly.pdbx_seq_one_letter_code
_entity_poly.pdbx_strand_id
1 'polypeptide(L)'
;MPIRSPRTFLSATVLALAAAAGGAVLPATAMAQSDQASLDRGARPDTTPAQRYQTAIREAGGGLKVALQECREGESGARKSCEADARARYKADMAAAREMLRNPDARPVNVVGEPIRSTETTTVIKP
;
A
#
# COMPACT_ATOMS: atom_id res chain seq x y z
N MET A 1 -15.95 -13.68 54.85
CA MET A 1 -17.27 -13.08 55.19
C MET A 1 -17.07 -12.19 56.42
N PRO A 2 -17.74 -11.03 56.61
CA PRO A 2 -18.93 -10.44 55.93
C PRO A 2 -18.58 -9.19 55.08
N ILE A 3 -19.22 -8.79 53.97
CA ILE A 3 -20.62 -8.44 53.61
C ILE A 3 -21.21 -7.26 54.41
N ARG A 4 -21.27 -6.07 53.78
CA ARG A 4 -22.46 -5.19 53.78
C ARG A 4 -22.33 -3.99 52.82
N SER A 5 -23.12 -4.04 51.74
CA SER A 5 -23.74 -2.88 51.06
C SER A 5 -24.88 -2.32 51.97
N PRO A 6 -25.67 -1.24 51.69
CA PRO A 6 -26.01 -0.65 50.38
C PRO A 6 -26.39 0.87 50.37
N ARG A 7 -26.88 1.31 49.20
CA ARG A 7 -27.86 2.39 48.91
C ARG A 7 -27.31 3.77 48.54
N THR A 8 -27.25 4.10 47.25
CA THR A 8 -28.29 4.82 46.48
C THR A 8 -28.83 6.08 47.16
N PHE A 9 -28.27 7.23 46.77
CA PHE A 9 -29.02 8.47 46.69
C PHE A 9 -29.27 8.77 45.21
N LEU A 10 -30.53 8.61 44.79
CA LEU A 10 -31.06 9.32 43.65
C LEU A 10 -31.15 10.79 44.05
N SER A 11 -30.58 11.68 43.24
CA SER A 11 -31.13 13.02 43.07
C SER A 11 -30.98 13.40 41.61
N ALA A 12 -32.15 13.45 40.97
CA ALA A 12 -32.34 13.94 39.63
C ALA A 12 -32.18 15.46 39.60
N THR A 13 -31.30 15.96 38.74
CA THR A 13 -31.42 17.30 38.17
C THR A 13 -31.24 17.19 36.67
N VAL A 14 -32.38 17.03 35.99
CA VAL A 14 -32.50 17.37 34.57
C VAL A 14 -32.54 18.90 34.50
N LEU A 15 -31.51 19.51 33.91
CA LEU A 15 -31.67 20.81 33.27
C LEU A 15 -30.91 20.80 31.95
N ALA A 16 -31.67 20.57 30.89
CA ALA A 16 -31.23 20.74 29.52
C ALA A 16 -31.20 22.23 29.16
N LEU A 17 -30.06 22.70 28.62
CA LEU A 17 -29.95 23.83 27.69
C LEU A 17 -28.78 23.44 26.76
N ALA A 18 -29.03 22.81 25.62
CA ALA A 18 -29.40 23.42 24.35
C ALA A 18 -28.31 24.34 23.76
N ALA A 19 -27.84 23.94 22.58
CA ALA A 19 -27.26 24.76 21.52
C ALA A 19 -25.86 25.37 21.73
N ALA A 20 -24.84 24.58 21.39
CA ALA A 20 -23.80 25.05 20.48
C ALA A 20 -23.32 23.87 19.64
N ALA A 21 -24.14 23.48 18.66
CA ALA A 21 -23.68 22.75 17.48
C ALA A 21 -22.77 23.69 16.65
N GLY A 22 -21.62 24.05 17.21
CA GLY A 22 -20.49 24.61 16.49
C GLY A 22 -19.66 23.44 15.99
N GLY A 23 -20.17 22.76 14.96
CA GLY A 23 -19.35 21.84 14.19
C GLY A 23 -18.20 22.63 13.60
N ALA A 24 -17.05 22.61 14.28
CA ALA A 24 -15.79 22.94 13.67
C ALA A 24 -15.54 21.85 12.64
N VAL A 25 -16.11 22.05 11.45
CA VAL A 25 -15.69 21.36 10.23
C VAL A 25 -14.26 21.83 10.00
N LEU A 26 -13.32 21.11 10.62
CA LEU A 26 -11.91 21.24 10.28
C LEU A 26 -11.80 21.02 8.78
N PRO A 27 -11.03 21.84 8.03
CA PRO A 27 -10.90 21.69 6.60
C PRO A 27 -10.04 20.46 6.31
N ALA A 28 -10.66 19.28 6.31
CA ALA A 28 -10.02 18.03 5.87
C ALA A 28 -9.56 18.09 4.39
N THR A 29 -9.99 19.12 3.65
CA THR A 29 -9.59 19.36 2.25
C THR A 29 -8.20 19.99 2.10
N ALA A 30 -7.67 20.66 3.13
CA ALA A 30 -6.35 21.30 3.05
C ALA A 30 -5.18 20.29 3.12
N MET A 31 -5.38 19.14 3.77
CA MET A 31 -4.34 18.12 3.93
C MET A 31 -4.17 17.23 2.68
N ALA A 32 -5.23 17.02 1.90
CA ALA A 32 -5.15 16.22 0.68
C ALA A 32 -4.41 16.94 -0.47
N GLN A 33 -4.48 18.28 -0.55
CA GLN A 33 -3.81 19.05 -1.60
C GLN A 33 -2.28 19.15 -1.40
N SER A 34 -1.79 19.16 -0.16
CA SER A 34 -0.35 19.26 0.13
C SER A 34 0.42 18.00 -0.22
N ASP A 35 -0.20 16.84 -0.03
CA ASP A 35 0.43 15.54 -0.26
C ASP A 35 0.55 15.28 -1.75
N GLN A 36 -0.49 15.57 -2.52
CA GLN A 36 -0.44 15.36 -3.97
C GLN A 36 0.57 16.27 -4.66
N ALA A 37 0.63 17.55 -4.27
CA ALA A 37 1.67 18.45 -4.75
C ALA A 37 3.09 17.98 -4.36
N SER A 38 3.24 17.26 -3.24
CA SER A 38 4.52 16.69 -2.82
C SER A 38 4.88 15.41 -3.58
N LEU A 39 3.89 14.57 -3.88
CA LEU A 39 4.04 13.39 -4.75
C LEU A 39 4.40 13.81 -6.19
N ASP A 40 3.73 14.82 -6.74
CA ASP A 40 3.98 15.37 -8.07
C ASP A 40 5.40 15.95 -8.20
N ARG A 41 5.96 16.51 -7.12
CA ARG A 41 7.34 17.01 -7.08
C ARG A 41 8.38 15.91 -6.91
N GLY A 42 8.04 14.82 -6.21
CA GLY A 42 8.99 13.79 -5.78
C GLY A 42 9.12 12.61 -6.73
N ALA A 43 8.04 12.21 -7.40
CA ALA A 43 8.03 11.03 -8.26
C ALA A 43 8.15 11.44 -9.73
N ARG A 44 9.37 11.41 -10.27
CA ARG A 44 9.57 11.56 -11.71
C ARG A 44 9.26 10.22 -12.39
N PRO A 45 8.24 10.13 -13.26
CA PRO A 45 7.90 8.87 -13.90
C PRO A 45 8.99 8.43 -14.89
N ASP A 46 9.17 7.12 -15.03
CA ASP A 46 10.02 6.55 -16.07
C ASP A 46 9.39 6.80 -17.45
N THR A 47 10.08 7.59 -18.27
CA THR A 47 9.56 8.01 -19.58
C THR A 47 10.07 7.13 -20.71
N THR A 48 11.29 6.57 -20.59
CA THR A 48 11.90 5.74 -21.63
C THR A 48 11.86 4.24 -21.29
N PRO A 49 11.85 3.34 -22.29
CA PRO A 49 11.99 1.90 -22.06
C PRO A 49 13.22 1.54 -21.23
N ALA A 50 14.35 2.21 -21.48
CA ALA A 50 15.58 2.02 -20.73
C ALA A 50 15.43 2.41 -19.25
N GLN A 51 14.77 3.53 -18.94
CA GLN A 51 14.49 3.93 -17.55
C GLN A 51 13.63 2.88 -16.84
N ARG A 52 12.51 2.46 -17.46
CA ARG A 52 11.63 1.42 -16.91
C ARG A 52 12.37 0.12 -16.65
N TYR A 53 13.21 -0.31 -17.58
CA TYR A 53 14.05 -1.49 -17.42
C TYR A 53 14.98 -1.35 -16.21
N GLN A 54 15.70 -0.22 -16.10
CA GLN A 54 16.64 0.02 -15.00
C GLN A 54 15.96 0.11 -13.63
N THR A 55 14.75 0.66 -13.57
CA THR A 55 13.92 0.65 -12.36
C THR A 55 13.48 -0.77 -12.03
N ALA A 56 12.91 -1.50 -12.98
CA ALA A 56 12.39 -2.85 -12.78
C ALA A 56 13.46 -3.84 -12.30
N ILE A 57 14.68 -3.80 -12.84
CA ILE A 57 15.76 -4.68 -12.36
C ILE A 57 16.18 -4.36 -10.92
N ARG A 58 16.12 -3.08 -10.52
CA ARG A 58 16.47 -2.61 -9.17
C ARG A 58 15.42 -3.09 -8.17
N GLU A 59 14.15 -2.93 -8.54
CA GLU A 59 13.02 -3.38 -7.74
C GLU A 59 13.01 -4.91 -7.60
N ALA A 60 13.18 -5.65 -8.69
CA ALA A 60 13.25 -7.11 -8.66
C ALA A 60 14.43 -7.61 -7.80
N GLY A 61 15.60 -6.99 -7.92
CA GLY A 61 16.77 -7.33 -7.09
C GLY A 61 16.57 -7.02 -5.61
N GLY A 62 15.96 -5.87 -5.31
CA GLY A 62 15.59 -5.50 -3.94
C GLY A 62 14.56 -6.45 -3.34
N GLY A 63 13.50 -6.78 -4.10
CA GLY A 63 12.47 -7.73 -3.72
C GLY A 63 13.03 -9.12 -3.46
N LEU A 64 13.93 -9.62 -4.32
CA LEU A 64 14.61 -10.90 -4.09
C LEU A 64 15.43 -10.88 -2.79
N LYS A 65 16.15 -9.79 -2.51
CA LYS A 65 16.94 -9.67 -1.28
C LYS A 65 16.05 -9.77 -0.04
N VAL A 66 14.93 -9.06 -0.03
CA VAL A 66 13.95 -9.09 1.07
C VAL A 66 13.33 -10.48 1.19
N ALA A 67 12.82 -11.04 0.09
CA ALA A 67 12.19 -12.37 0.09
C ALA A 67 13.14 -13.47 0.60
N LEU A 68 14.41 -13.45 0.20
CA LEU A 68 15.39 -14.41 0.71
C LEU A 68 15.68 -14.22 2.21
N GLN A 69 15.59 -12.99 2.72
CA GLN A 69 15.73 -12.74 4.15
C GLN A 69 14.52 -13.30 4.91
N GLU A 70 13.31 -13.02 4.43
CA GLU A 70 12.07 -13.56 5.00
C GLU A 70 12.07 -15.10 5.00
N CYS A 71 12.52 -15.74 3.92
CA CYS A 71 12.66 -17.20 3.88
C CYS A 71 13.64 -17.74 4.92
N ARG A 72 14.71 -16.99 5.25
CA ARG A 72 15.68 -17.39 6.28
C ARG A 72 15.09 -17.28 7.68
N GLU A 73 14.31 -16.23 7.93
CA GLU A 73 13.65 -15.95 9.21
C GLU A 73 12.41 -16.82 9.45
N GLY A 74 11.80 -17.36 8.40
CA GLY A 74 10.65 -18.24 8.46
C GLY A 74 10.94 -19.69 8.89
N GLU A 75 9.92 -20.55 8.73
CA GLU A 75 9.96 -21.95 9.13
C GLU A 75 11.06 -22.74 8.41
N SER A 76 11.90 -23.46 9.17
CA SER A 76 13.03 -24.20 8.63
C SER A 76 12.64 -25.33 7.67
N GLY A 77 11.49 -25.97 7.89
CA GLY A 77 10.97 -27.06 7.04
C GLY A 77 10.60 -26.63 5.62
N ALA A 78 10.18 -25.38 5.45
CA ALA A 78 9.74 -24.81 4.18
C ALA A 78 10.78 -23.85 3.54
N ARG A 79 11.94 -23.64 4.18
CA ARG A 79 12.93 -22.65 3.72
C ARG A 79 13.38 -22.86 2.28
N LYS A 80 13.69 -24.10 1.90
CA LYS A 80 14.17 -24.39 0.53
C LYS A 80 13.12 -24.12 -0.54
N SER A 81 11.86 -24.47 -0.30
CA SER A 81 10.77 -24.17 -1.24
C SER A 81 10.52 -22.67 -1.30
N CYS A 82 10.52 -21.97 -0.16
CA CYS A 82 10.42 -20.51 -0.11
C CYS A 82 11.52 -19.82 -0.95
N GLU A 83 12.78 -20.22 -0.78
CA GLU A 83 13.89 -19.66 -1.56
C GLU A 83 13.77 -19.98 -3.06
N ALA A 84 13.28 -21.17 -3.40
CA ALA A 84 13.04 -21.55 -4.80
C ALA A 84 11.95 -20.68 -5.43
N ASP A 85 10.84 -20.46 -4.73
CA ASP A 85 9.73 -19.62 -5.18
C ASP A 85 10.16 -18.14 -5.32
N ALA A 86 10.94 -17.62 -4.37
CA ALA A 86 11.51 -16.27 -4.45
C ALA A 86 12.40 -16.10 -5.70
N ARG A 87 13.24 -17.09 -5.99
CA ARG A 87 14.09 -17.09 -7.19
C ARG A 87 13.27 -17.25 -8.48
N ALA A 88 12.20 -18.04 -8.46
CA ALA A 88 11.30 -18.21 -9.59
C ALA A 88 10.59 -16.89 -9.93
N ARG A 89 10.05 -16.20 -8.91
CA ARG A 89 9.47 -14.86 -9.03
C ARG A 89 10.45 -13.86 -9.61
N TYR A 90 11.67 -13.77 -9.05
CA TYR A 90 12.71 -12.90 -9.59
C TYR A 90 13.01 -13.17 -11.08
N LYS A 91 13.06 -14.44 -11.51
CA LYS A 91 13.26 -14.77 -12.93
C LYS A 91 12.12 -14.27 -13.81
N ALA A 92 10.88 -14.37 -13.33
CA ALA A 92 9.71 -13.83 -14.02
C ALA A 92 9.78 -12.29 -14.11
N ASP A 93 10.12 -11.61 -13.01
CA ASP A 93 10.30 -10.15 -12.99
C ASP A 93 11.38 -9.70 -13.97
N MET A 94 12.51 -10.42 -14.02
CA MET A 94 13.58 -10.15 -14.99
C MET A 94 13.14 -10.41 -16.43
N ALA A 95 12.23 -11.36 -16.68
CA ALA A 95 11.67 -11.57 -18.01
C ALA A 95 10.74 -10.42 -18.41
N ALA A 96 9.86 -9.97 -17.49
CA ALA A 96 9.01 -8.82 -17.71
C ALA A 96 9.85 -7.54 -17.94
N ALA A 97 10.90 -7.32 -17.16
CA ALA A 97 11.81 -6.19 -17.35
C ALA A 97 12.44 -6.19 -18.76
N ARG A 98 12.94 -7.35 -19.22
CA ARG A 98 13.48 -7.49 -20.58
C ARG A 98 12.44 -7.21 -21.65
N GLU A 99 11.18 -7.58 -21.41
CA GLU A 99 10.10 -7.29 -22.33
C GLU A 99 9.81 -5.79 -22.42
N MET A 100 9.78 -5.08 -21.29
CA MET A 100 9.62 -3.61 -21.27
C MET A 100 10.74 -2.87 -22.04
N LEU A 101 11.93 -3.48 -22.13
CA LEU A 101 13.03 -2.92 -22.91
C LEU A 101 12.86 -3.15 -24.42
N ARG A 102 12.31 -4.31 -24.81
CA ARG A 102 12.14 -4.71 -26.22
C ARG A 102 10.89 -4.12 -26.84
N ASN A 103 9.80 -4.09 -26.08
CA ASN A 103 8.50 -3.63 -26.48
C ASN A 103 8.15 -2.35 -25.70
N PRO A 104 8.18 -1.17 -26.34
CA PRO A 104 7.87 0.10 -25.66
C PRO A 104 6.41 0.19 -25.16
N ASP A 105 5.52 -0.67 -25.65
CA ASP A 105 4.12 -0.76 -25.23
C ASP A 105 3.93 -1.70 -24.04
N ALA A 106 4.89 -2.59 -23.76
CA ALA A 106 4.95 -3.34 -22.51
C ALA A 106 5.36 -2.39 -21.38
N ARG A 107 4.37 -1.78 -20.72
CA ARG A 107 4.56 -0.91 -19.56
C ARG A 107 3.47 -1.16 -18.52
N PRO A 108 3.73 -0.93 -17.22
CA PRO A 108 2.67 -0.89 -16.23
C PRO A 108 1.66 0.18 -16.63
N VAL A 109 0.41 -0.23 -16.82
CA VAL A 109 -0.68 0.70 -17.09
C VAL A 109 -1.33 1.04 -15.75
N ASN A 110 -1.50 2.33 -15.49
CA ASN A 110 -2.35 2.76 -14.38
C ASN A 110 -3.78 2.37 -14.75
N VAL A 111 -4.29 1.30 -14.14
CA VAL A 111 -5.72 1.02 -14.13
C VAL A 111 -6.34 2.11 -13.25
N VAL A 112 -6.82 3.17 -13.89
CA VAL A 112 -7.62 4.18 -13.20
C VAL A 112 -8.89 3.47 -12.79
N GLY A 113 -8.94 3.02 -11.54
CA GLY A 113 -10.15 2.44 -10.97
C GLY A 113 -11.29 3.45 -11.10
N GLU A 114 -12.45 2.97 -11.51
CA GLU A 114 -13.71 3.66 -11.23
C GLU A 114 -13.78 4.11 -9.76
N PRO A 115 -14.61 5.12 -9.40
CA PRO A 115 -14.62 5.76 -8.09
C PRO A 115 -14.35 4.80 -6.91
N ILE A 116 -13.09 4.80 -6.48
CA ILE A 116 -12.47 4.07 -5.36
C ILE A 116 -13.04 2.66 -5.10
N ARG A 117 -12.75 1.69 -5.97
CA ARG A 117 -12.62 0.28 -5.58
C ARG A 117 -11.43 -0.36 -6.31
N SER A 118 -10.30 -0.48 -5.59
CA SER A 118 -9.11 -1.27 -5.96
C SER A 118 -8.20 -0.70 -7.06
N THR A 119 -7.06 -0.14 -6.66
CA THR A 119 -5.89 0.07 -7.53
C THR A 119 -5.11 -1.24 -7.62
N GLU A 120 -5.52 -2.12 -8.52
CA GLU A 120 -4.74 -3.30 -8.88
C GLU A 120 -3.95 -2.99 -10.16
N THR A 121 -2.61 -3.00 -10.06
CA THR A 121 -1.75 -2.78 -11.22
C THR A 121 -1.62 -4.09 -12.00
N THR A 122 -2.44 -4.26 -13.05
CA THR A 122 -2.35 -5.39 -13.97
C THR A 122 -1.51 -5.01 -15.20
N THR A 123 -0.48 -5.80 -15.50
CA THR A 123 0.27 -5.69 -16.78
C THR A 123 -0.52 -6.39 -17.88
N VAL A 124 -1.19 -5.62 -18.74
CA VAL A 124 -1.93 -6.17 -19.90
C VAL A 124 -0.99 -6.29 -21.10
N ILE A 125 -0.81 -7.51 -21.63
CA ILE A 125 -0.13 -7.77 -22.91
C ILE A 125 -1.21 -7.98 -23.96
N LYS A 126 -1.29 -7.10 -24.96
CA LYS A 126 -2.24 -7.22 -26.08
C LYS A 126 -1.65 -8.16 -27.16
N PRO A 127 -2.46 -9.06 -27.76
CA PRO A 127 -1.99 -9.99 -28.80
C PRO A 127 -1.54 -9.27 -30.08
#